data_AF-A0A9D8D0Y4-F1
#
_entry.id   AF-A0A9D8D0Y4-F1
#
_cell.length_a   1.000
_cell.length_b   1.000
_cell.length_c   1.000
_cell.angle_alpha   90.00
_cell.angle_beta   90.00
_cell.angle_gamma   90.00
#
_symmetry.space_group_name_H-M   'P 1'
#
loop_
_entity.id
_entity.type
_entity.pdbx_description
1 polymer ?
#
loop_
_entity_poly.entity_id
_entity_poly.type
_entity_poly.pdbx_seq_one_letter_code
_entity_poly.pdbx_strand_id
1 'polypeptide(L)'
;QYERAGVAAIVMEDKSFPKVTSLIAGGRQEMVRVEEFQGKIEAARAARKNKNLVLVARTEALIAGLGQDEALKRARAYEAAGADMILVHSKQKTPDEIEAFVKAWDGKAPIALVPTAYPQMTVARVRELKKIGLLIWGNHAIRASVGAMRRTFAQIRKDGGIHGVEAAIATVEDVFDLQGMAKVKDDEKRFLR
;
A
#
# COMPACT_ATOMS: atom_id res chain seq x y z
N GLN A 1 -9.15 -3.27 -16.70
CA GLN A 1 -10.15 -3.75 -15.72
C GLN A 1 -10.17 -2.86 -14.50
N TYR A 2 -9.06 -2.70 -13.78
CA TYR A 2 -8.91 -1.77 -12.65
C TYR A 2 -9.49 -0.38 -12.90
N GLU A 3 -9.15 0.25 -14.03
CA GLU A 3 -9.66 1.57 -14.38
C GLU A 3 -11.20 1.62 -14.48
N ARG A 4 -11.82 0.60 -15.10
CA ARG A 4 -13.28 0.49 -15.19
C ARG A 4 -13.94 0.25 -13.83
N ALA A 5 -13.21 -0.33 -12.89
CA ALA A 5 -13.67 -0.52 -11.52
C ALA A 5 -13.52 0.75 -10.65
N GLY A 6 -13.09 1.88 -11.23
CA GLY A 6 -12.96 3.15 -10.51
C GLY A 6 -11.65 3.32 -9.71
N VAL A 7 -10.65 2.47 -9.96
CA VAL A 7 -9.35 2.55 -9.27
C VAL A 7 -8.57 3.77 -9.75
N ALA A 8 -8.01 4.53 -8.80
CA ALA A 8 -7.26 5.76 -9.08
C ALA A 8 -5.76 5.55 -9.34
N ALA A 9 -5.18 4.46 -8.82
CA ALA A 9 -3.76 4.16 -9.00
C ALA A 9 -3.50 2.65 -9.05
N ILE A 10 -2.49 2.24 -9.82
CA ILE A 10 -2.01 0.85 -9.88
C ILE A 10 -0.54 0.85 -9.49
N VAL A 11 -0.17 -0.03 -8.56
CA VAL A 11 1.22 -0.28 -8.17
C VAL A 11 1.65 -1.61 -8.76
N MET A 12 2.66 -1.60 -9.63
CA MET A 12 3.30 -2.80 -10.15
C MET A 12 4.72 -2.88 -9.61
N GLU A 13 5.22 -4.08 -9.31
CA GLU A 13 6.59 -4.27 -8.82
C GLU A 13 7.46 -5.07 -9.78
N ASP A 14 8.76 -4.83 -9.75
CA ASP A 14 9.76 -5.42 -10.64
C ASP A 14 10.28 -6.80 -10.20
N LYS A 15 9.47 -7.53 -9.43
CA LYS A 15 9.70 -8.94 -9.13
C LYS A 15 9.23 -9.86 -10.26
N SER A 16 9.85 -11.03 -10.33
CA SER A 16 9.33 -12.14 -11.12
C SER A 16 7.99 -12.64 -10.55
N PHE A 17 7.13 -13.12 -11.43
CA PHE A 17 5.89 -13.80 -11.05
C PHE A 17 6.16 -15.32 -10.88
N PRO A 18 5.56 -16.01 -9.88
CA PRO A 18 4.60 -15.52 -8.88
C PRO A 18 5.22 -14.65 -7.80
N LYS A 19 4.47 -13.65 -7.32
CA LYS A 19 4.92 -12.71 -6.29
C LYS A 19 5.30 -13.42 -4.99
N VAL A 20 6.44 -13.03 -4.41
CA VAL A 20 6.83 -13.38 -3.04
C VAL A 20 6.88 -12.10 -2.20
N THR A 21 6.17 -12.11 -1.06
CA THR A 21 6.02 -10.93 -0.18
C THR A 21 7.37 -10.44 0.35
N SER A 22 7.56 -9.13 0.40
CA SER A 22 8.82 -8.48 0.82
C SER A 22 9.15 -8.69 2.31
N LEU A 23 8.15 -9.08 3.11
CA LEU A 23 8.28 -9.28 4.55
C LEU A 23 8.61 -10.72 4.95
N ILE A 24 8.65 -11.67 4.00
CA ILE A 24 9.01 -13.05 4.33
C ILE A 24 10.53 -13.16 4.48
N ALA A 25 10.97 -13.56 5.68
CA ALA A 25 12.38 -13.79 5.95
C ALA A 25 12.89 -14.92 5.03
N GLY A 26 14.04 -14.69 4.38
CA GLY A 26 14.62 -15.66 3.44
C GLY A 26 13.81 -15.90 2.17
N GLY A 27 12.80 -15.08 1.87
CA GLY A 27 12.01 -15.23 0.64
C GLY A 27 12.79 -14.99 -0.63
N ARG A 28 12.39 -15.66 -1.71
CA ARG A 28 12.85 -15.40 -3.07
C ARG A 28 12.68 -13.92 -3.43
N GLN A 29 13.75 -13.29 -3.91
CA GLN A 29 13.77 -11.88 -4.33
C GLN A 29 14.17 -11.72 -5.80
N GLU A 30 13.87 -12.72 -6.63
CA GLU A 30 14.18 -12.69 -8.06
C GLU A 30 13.43 -11.56 -8.75
N MET A 31 14.18 -10.63 -9.32
CA MET A 31 13.69 -9.48 -10.05
C MET A 31 13.74 -9.74 -11.55
N VAL A 32 12.84 -9.10 -12.28
CA VAL A 32 12.91 -9.11 -13.75
C VAL A 32 14.02 -8.17 -14.23
N ARG A 33 14.43 -8.34 -15.48
CA ARG A 33 15.35 -7.41 -16.15
C ARG A 33 14.70 -6.03 -16.22
N VAL A 34 15.52 -4.97 -16.19
CA VAL A 34 15.03 -3.58 -16.20
C VAL A 34 14.17 -3.34 -17.44
N GLU A 35 14.62 -3.81 -18.60
CA GLU A 35 13.96 -3.61 -19.89
C GLU A 35 12.61 -4.34 -19.94
N GLU A 36 12.50 -5.50 -19.29
CA GLU A 36 11.22 -6.22 -19.18
C GLU A 36 10.20 -5.41 -18.36
N PHE A 37 10.64 -4.81 -17.25
CA PHE A 37 9.73 -4.00 -16.44
C PHE A 37 9.38 -2.66 -17.09
N GLN A 38 10.30 -2.04 -17.82
CA GLN A 38 10.01 -0.87 -18.66
C GLN A 38 8.90 -1.19 -19.67
N GLY A 39 9.01 -2.31 -20.39
CA GLY A 39 7.98 -2.73 -21.35
C GLY A 39 6.61 -2.94 -20.68
N LYS A 40 6.55 -3.41 -19.43
CA LYS A 40 5.29 -3.52 -18.67
C LYS A 40 4.70 -2.16 -18.31
N ILE A 41 5.53 -1.20 -17.92
CA ILE A 41 5.10 0.18 -17.64
C ILE A 41 4.57 0.84 -18.92
N GLU A 42 5.31 0.72 -20.04
CA GLU A 42 4.91 1.25 -21.34
C GLU A 42 3.58 0.65 -21.82
N ALA A 43 3.42 -0.67 -21.68
CA ALA A 43 2.17 -1.35 -21.99
C ALA A 43 1.01 -0.87 -21.12
N ALA A 44 1.23 -0.69 -19.80
CA ALA A 44 0.22 -0.14 -18.89
C ALA A 44 -0.16 1.30 -19.28
N ARG A 45 0.82 2.12 -19.65
CA ARG A 45 0.61 3.49 -20.13
C ARG A 45 -0.16 3.53 -21.45
N ALA A 46 0.12 2.64 -22.39
CA ALA A 46 -0.59 2.52 -23.65
C ALA A 46 -2.05 2.04 -23.47
N ALA A 47 -2.30 1.18 -22.48
CA ALA A 47 -3.63 0.65 -22.18
C ALA A 47 -4.52 1.63 -21.38
N ARG A 48 -3.93 2.63 -20.73
CA ARG A 48 -4.63 3.64 -19.92
C ARG A 48 -5.58 4.48 -20.77
N LYS A 49 -6.87 4.52 -20.42
CA LYS A 49 -7.86 5.38 -21.09
C LYS A 49 -8.06 6.71 -20.36
N ASN A 50 -8.16 6.66 -19.04
CA ASN A 50 -8.27 7.80 -18.15
C ASN A 50 -6.87 8.33 -17.81
N LYS A 51 -6.57 9.56 -18.25
CA LYS A 51 -5.27 10.20 -17.99
C LYS A 51 -5.00 10.45 -16.51
N ASN A 52 -6.01 10.40 -15.65
CA ASN A 52 -5.88 10.58 -14.20
C ASN A 52 -5.52 9.28 -13.47
N LEU A 53 -5.51 8.12 -14.14
CA LEU A 53 -5.02 6.87 -13.54
C LEU A 53 -3.50 6.97 -13.35
N VAL A 54 -3.06 6.88 -12.10
CA VAL A 54 -1.65 6.97 -11.71
C VAL A 54 -0.98 5.59 -11.82
N LEU A 55 0.12 5.50 -12.55
CA LEU A 55 0.95 4.30 -12.66
C LEU A 55 2.15 4.42 -11.72
N VAL A 56 2.19 3.59 -10.69
CA VAL A 56 3.27 3.57 -9.70
C VAL A 56 4.18 2.38 -9.98
N ALA A 57 5.45 2.67 -10.25
CA ALA A 57 6.48 1.66 -10.40
C ALA A 57 7.17 1.39 -9.06
N ARG A 58 7.04 0.17 -8.55
CA ARG A 58 7.65 -0.28 -7.30
C ARG A 58 8.95 -1.01 -7.58
N THR A 59 10.06 -0.45 -7.10
CA THR A 59 11.37 -1.12 -7.13
C THR A 59 11.58 -1.90 -5.83
N GLU A 60 11.92 -3.19 -5.98
CA GLU A 60 12.26 -4.08 -4.87
C GLU A 60 13.78 -4.28 -4.70
N ALA A 61 14.61 -3.46 -5.37
CA ALA A 61 16.07 -3.60 -5.36
C ALA A 61 16.68 -3.59 -3.95
N LEU A 62 16.21 -2.73 -3.06
CA LEU A 62 16.67 -2.68 -1.66
C LEU A 62 16.21 -3.92 -0.87
N ILE A 63 14.96 -4.39 -1.10
CA ILE A 63 14.45 -5.62 -0.49
C ILE A 63 15.29 -6.84 -0.91
N ALA A 64 15.73 -6.86 -2.17
CA ALA A 64 16.59 -7.87 -2.77
C ALA A 64 18.08 -7.73 -2.38
N GLY A 65 18.46 -6.65 -1.69
CA GLY A 65 19.84 -6.45 -1.24
C GLY A 65 20.80 -5.99 -2.34
N LEU A 66 20.31 -5.43 -3.44
CA LEU A 66 21.13 -4.98 -4.57
C LEU A 66 21.76 -3.58 -4.35
N GLY A 67 21.40 -2.90 -3.26
CA GLY A 67 21.94 -1.60 -2.89
C GLY A 67 21.25 -0.40 -3.56
N GLN A 68 21.65 0.79 -3.12
CA GLN A 68 21.04 2.06 -3.50
C GLN A 68 21.24 2.41 -4.98
N ASP A 69 22.43 2.15 -5.54
CA ASP A 69 22.74 2.51 -6.92
C ASP A 69 21.85 1.77 -7.92
N GLU A 70 21.64 0.47 -7.71
CA GLU A 70 20.74 -0.34 -8.53
C GLU A 70 19.28 0.10 -8.34
N ALA A 71 18.86 0.45 -7.12
CA ALA A 71 17.53 0.98 -6.86
C ALA A 71 17.29 2.29 -7.63
N LEU A 72 18.25 3.23 -7.63
CA LEU A 72 18.17 4.49 -8.35
C LEU A 72 18.19 4.29 -9.86
N LYS A 73 19.06 3.42 -10.38
CA LYS A 73 19.10 3.05 -11.80
C LYS A 73 17.75 2.55 -12.29
N ARG A 74 17.12 1.63 -11.54
CA ARG A 74 15.79 1.10 -11.82
C ARG A 74 14.72 2.18 -11.77
N ALA A 75 14.70 2.98 -10.71
CA ALA A 75 13.74 4.07 -10.56
C ALA A 75 13.79 5.06 -11.75
N ARG A 76 14.99 5.46 -12.19
CA ARG A 76 15.18 6.32 -13.37
C ARG A 76 14.66 5.66 -14.65
N ALA A 77 14.97 4.38 -14.86
CA ALA A 77 14.50 3.63 -16.02
C ALA A 77 12.96 3.52 -16.05
N TYR A 78 12.34 3.34 -14.89
CA TYR A 78 10.89 3.20 -14.75
C TYR A 78 10.16 4.53 -14.92
N GLU A 79 10.73 5.63 -14.41
CA GLU A 79 10.26 6.98 -14.71
C GLU A 79 10.35 7.27 -16.21
N ALA A 80 11.47 6.94 -16.86
CA ALA A 80 11.67 7.15 -18.29
C ALA A 80 10.67 6.35 -19.15
N ALA A 81 10.28 5.15 -18.70
CA ALA A 81 9.23 4.34 -19.32
C ALA A 81 7.80 4.91 -19.13
N GLY A 82 7.65 5.93 -18.28
CA GLY A 82 6.40 6.66 -18.08
C GLY A 82 5.63 6.29 -16.81
N ALA A 83 6.31 5.79 -15.76
CA ALA A 83 5.72 5.72 -14.44
C ALA A 83 5.47 7.13 -13.89
N ASP A 84 4.28 7.38 -13.33
CA ASP A 84 3.90 8.67 -12.78
C ASP A 84 4.45 8.88 -11.35
N MET A 85 4.83 7.79 -10.66
CA MET A 85 5.36 7.79 -9.30
C MET A 85 6.27 6.58 -9.08
N ILE A 86 7.29 6.72 -8.23
CA ILE A 86 8.17 5.62 -7.84
C ILE A 86 7.86 5.20 -6.40
N LEU A 87 7.58 3.91 -6.19
CA LEU A 87 7.57 3.33 -4.85
C LEU A 87 8.91 2.66 -4.58
N VAL A 88 9.62 3.13 -3.58
CA VAL A 88 10.81 2.46 -3.05
C VAL A 88 10.47 1.80 -1.73
N HIS A 89 10.91 0.56 -1.55
CA HIS A 89 10.62 -0.21 -0.35
C HIS A 89 11.87 -0.75 0.32
N SER A 90 11.86 -0.77 1.64
CA SER A 90 12.92 -1.31 2.50
C SER A 90 12.30 -2.19 3.58
N LYS A 91 13.09 -3.15 4.06
CA LYS A 91 12.78 -4.01 5.22
C LYS A 91 13.69 -3.70 6.42
N GLN A 92 14.51 -2.65 6.34
CA GLN A 92 15.35 -2.20 7.44
C GLN A 92 14.48 -1.70 8.60
N LYS A 93 15.03 -1.77 9.81
CA LYS A 93 14.34 -1.33 11.04
C LYS A 93 14.38 0.19 11.25
N THR A 94 15.26 0.88 10.52
CA THR A 94 15.43 2.34 10.56
C THR A 94 15.14 2.95 9.18
N PRO A 95 14.76 4.23 9.12
CA PRO A 95 14.43 4.90 7.86
C PRO A 95 15.65 5.26 7.01
N ASP A 96 16.88 5.10 7.52
CA ASP A 96 18.09 5.69 6.95
C ASP A 96 18.33 5.29 5.48
N GLU A 97 18.10 4.02 5.14
CA GLU A 97 18.24 3.51 3.76
C GLU A 97 17.27 4.21 2.78
N ILE A 98 16.03 4.44 3.21
CA ILE A 98 15.03 5.13 2.41
C ILE A 98 15.31 6.63 2.33
N GLU A 99 15.79 7.24 3.41
CA GLU A 99 16.18 8.65 3.38
C GLU A 99 17.36 8.91 2.46
N ALA A 100 18.35 8.02 2.46
CA ALA A 100 19.46 8.07 1.54
C ALA A 100 18.98 8.00 0.08
N PHE A 101 18.08 7.05 -0.23
CA PHE A 101 17.45 6.96 -1.54
C PHE A 101 16.71 8.24 -1.93
N VAL A 102 15.85 8.76 -1.05
CA VAL A 102 15.04 9.97 -1.31
C VAL A 102 15.93 11.20 -1.53
N LYS A 103 17.00 11.35 -0.75
CA LYS A 103 17.97 12.45 -0.91
C LYS A 103 18.68 12.36 -2.26
N ALA A 104 19.12 11.17 -2.64
CA ALA A 104 19.84 10.92 -3.90
C ALA A 104 18.96 10.90 -5.16
N TRP A 105 17.64 10.76 -5.01
CA TRP A 105 16.71 10.75 -6.14
C TRP A 105 16.74 12.09 -6.90
N ASP A 106 17.11 12.03 -8.18
CA ASP A 106 17.25 13.18 -9.08
C ASP A 106 16.15 13.25 -10.15
N GLY A 107 15.26 12.27 -10.19
CA GLY A 107 14.09 12.27 -11.07
C GLY A 107 12.99 13.24 -10.64
N LYS A 108 11.98 13.40 -11.50
CA LYS A 108 10.86 14.34 -11.31
C LYS A 108 9.66 13.68 -10.66
N ALA A 109 9.50 12.38 -10.85
CA ALA A 109 8.41 11.62 -10.28
C ALA A 109 8.44 11.68 -8.74
N PRO A 110 7.30 11.93 -8.08
CA PRO A 110 7.21 11.85 -6.63
C PRO A 110 7.48 10.42 -6.14
N ILE A 111 7.85 10.30 -4.86
CA ILE A 111 8.11 9.02 -4.22
C ILE A 111 6.90 8.59 -3.37
N ALA A 112 6.54 7.30 -3.45
CA ALA A 112 5.67 6.62 -2.51
C ALA A 112 6.47 5.77 -1.52
N LEU A 113 6.06 5.76 -0.25
CA LEU A 113 6.69 4.95 0.81
C LEU A 113 5.68 4.08 1.55
N VAL A 114 6.15 2.93 2.05
CA VAL A 114 5.39 2.00 2.90
C VAL A 114 6.18 1.73 4.20
N PRO A 115 6.13 2.61 5.21
CA PRO A 115 6.99 2.56 6.41
C PRO A 115 6.54 1.53 7.46
N THR A 116 6.22 0.31 7.04
CA THR A 116 5.74 -0.73 7.97
C THR A 116 6.86 -1.26 8.87
N ALA A 117 8.09 -1.36 8.36
CA ALA A 117 9.26 -1.86 9.10
C ALA A 117 10.02 -0.78 9.89
N TYR A 118 9.80 0.49 9.54
CA TYR A 118 10.50 1.66 10.11
C TYR A 118 9.47 2.74 10.51
N PRO A 119 8.69 2.50 11.58
CA PRO A 119 7.59 3.39 12.00
C PRO A 119 8.05 4.78 12.45
N GLN A 120 9.36 5.00 12.62
CA GLN A 120 9.96 6.30 12.92
C GLN A 120 9.83 7.29 11.74
N MET A 121 9.50 6.81 10.54
CA MET A 121 9.16 7.65 9.39
C MET A 121 7.76 8.25 9.54
N THR A 122 7.67 9.32 10.34
CA THR A 122 6.44 10.06 10.59
C THR A 122 6.08 10.99 9.43
N VAL A 123 4.83 11.48 9.41
CA VAL A 123 4.41 12.50 8.43
C VAL A 123 5.27 13.76 8.51
N ALA A 124 5.68 14.19 9.71
CA ALA A 124 6.58 15.34 9.87
C ALA A 124 7.93 15.09 9.19
N ARG A 125 8.55 13.93 9.45
CA ARG A 125 9.82 13.53 8.83
C ARG A 125 9.71 13.39 7.31
N VAL A 126 8.59 12.85 6.82
CA VAL A 126 8.28 12.78 5.38
C VAL A 126 8.20 14.18 4.75
N ARG A 127 7.57 15.15 5.42
CA ARG A 127 7.46 16.54 4.93
C ARG A 127 8.82 17.22 4.79
N GLU A 128 9.76 16.92 5.67
CA GLU A 128 11.13 17.46 5.61
C GLU A 128 11.90 16.99 4.36
N LEU A 129 11.59 15.79 3.85
CA LEU A 129 12.26 15.20 2.69
C LEU A 129 11.77 15.73 1.34
N LYS A 130 10.63 16.46 1.30
CA LYS A 130 10.06 17.22 0.18
C LYS A 130 9.71 16.47 -1.13
N LYS A 131 10.27 15.29 -1.38
CA LYS A 131 10.10 14.51 -2.62
C LYS A 131 9.07 13.37 -2.52
N ILE A 132 8.47 13.19 -1.35
CA ILE A 132 7.52 12.11 -1.09
C ILE A 132 6.11 12.65 -1.30
N GLY A 133 5.38 12.04 -2.24
CA GLY A 133 4.00 12.42 -2.57
C GLY A 133 2.94 11.51 -1.94
N LEU A 134 3.33 10.31 -1.49
CA LEU A 134 2.39 9.31 -0.95
C LEU A 134 3.02 8.50 0.19
N LEU A 135 2.27 8.35 1.29
CA LEU A 135 2.62 7.49 2.41
C LEU A 135 1.53 6.42 2.60
N ILE A 136 1.91 5.15 2.67
CA ILE A 136 0.99 4.01 2.70
C ILE A 136 1.14 3.22 4.00
N TRP A 137 0.07 3.14 4.77
CA TRP A 137 -0.02 2.31 5.98
C TRP A 137 -0.44 0.87 5.64
N GLY A 138 0.50 0.08 5.11
CA GLY A 138 0.19 -1.13 4.33
C GLY A 138 -0.66 -2.24 4.98
N ASN A 139 -0.65 -2.42 6.32
CA ASN A 139 -1.33 -3.55 6.95
C ASN A 139 -1.85 -3.31 8.38
N HIS A 140 -1.93 -2.05 8.82
CA HIS A 140 -2.25 -1.75 10.22
C HIS A 140 -3.70 -2.08 10.57
N ALA A 141 -4.65 -1.81 9.66
CA ALA A 141 -6.07 -2.12 9.87
C ALA A 141 -6.29 -3.63 10.12
N ILE A 142 -5.77 -4.49 9.24
CA ILE A 142 -5.94 -5.94 9.40
C ILE A 142 -5.25 -6.47 10.67
N ARG A 143 -4.08 -5.91 11.05
CA ARG A 143 -3.41 -6.26 12.31
C ARG A 143 -4.24 -5.86 13.53
N ALA A 144 -4.86 -4.69 13.51
CA ALA A 144 -5.76 -4.23 14.56
C ALA A 144 -7.00 -5.13 14.67
N SER A 145 -7.65 -5.44 13.54
CA SER A 145 -8.80 -6.34 13.48
C SER A 145 -8.48 -7.73 14.04
N VAL A 146 -7.36 -8.33 13.62
CA VAL A 146 -6.92 -9.65 14.14
C VAL A 146 -6.69 -9.60 15.65
N GLY A 147 -6.06 -8.53 16.15
CA GLY A 147 -5.85 -8.34 17.59
C GLY A 147 -7.16 -8.22 18.38
N ALA A 148 -8.11 -7.42 17.88
CA ALA A 148 -9.42 -7.23 18.51
C ALA A 148 -10.23 -8.54 18.53
N MET A 149 -10.37 -9.20 17.37
CA MET A 149 -11.12 -10.46 17.25
C MET A 149 -10.56 -11.54 18.19
N ARG A 150 -9.22 -11.67 18.28
CA ARG A 150 -8.58 -12.63 19.20
C ARG A 150 -8.92 -12.35 20.66
N ARG A 151 -8.88 -11.09 21.09
CA ARG A 151 -9.22 -10.70 22.47
C ARG A 151 -10.69 -10.96 22.78
N THR A 152 -11.60 -10.54 21.90
CA THR A 152 -13.04 -10.72 22.08
C THR A 152 -13.40 -12.21 22.20
N PHE A 153 -12.92 -13.07 21.30
CA PHE A 153 -13.22 -14.50 21.38
C PHE A 153 -12.62 -15.19 22.61
N ALA A 154 -11.42 -14.78 23.03
CA ALA A 154 -10.82 -15.29 24.26
C ALA A 154 -11.67 -14.91 25.49
N GLN A 155 -12.17 -13.68 25.56
CA GLN A 155 -13.00 -13.21 26.65
C GLN A 155 -14.36 -13.91 26.68
N ILE A 156 -15.03 -14.06 25.53
CA ILE A 156 -16.31 -14.78 25.43
C ILE A 156 -16.19 -16.22 25.94
N ARG A 157 -15.10 -16.92 25.57
CA ARG A 157 -14.84 -18.29 26.05
C ARG A 157 -14.58 -18.33 27.55
N LYS A 158 -13.83 -17.37 28.08
CA LYS A 158 -13.49 -17.29 29.50
C LYS A 158 -14.74 -17.04 30.36
N ASP A 159 -15.62 -16.17 29.90
CA ASP A 159 -16.79 -15.72 30.67
C ASP A 159 -18.01 -16.62 30.46
N GLY A 160 -17.99 -17.50 29.46
CA GLY A 160 -19.15 -18.30 29.08
C GLY A 160 -20.30 -17.46 28.51
N GLY A 161 -20.00 -16.27 27.96
CA GLY A 161 -20.99 -15.31 27.46
C GLY A 161 -20.36 -13.99 27.00
N ILE A 162 -21.19 -13.02 26.63
CA ILE A 162 -20.75 -11.75 26.01
C ILE A 162 -20.77 -10.54 26.96
N HIS A 163 -21.23 -10.72 28.19
CA HIS A 163 -21.43 -9.62 29.15
C HIS A 163 -20.15 -8.82 29.45
N GLY A 164 -18.96 -9.42 29.30
CA GLY A 164 -17.67 -8.76 29.48
C GLY A 164 -17.10 -8.06 28.24
N VAL A 165 -17.75 -8.13 27.07
CA VAL A 165 -17.20 -7.59 25.81
C VAL A 165 -17.99 -6.43 25.21
N GLU A 166 -19.26 -6.25 25.57
CA GLU A 166 -20.16 -5.27 24.94
C GLU A 166 -19.60 -3.84 24.93
N ALA A 167 -19.05 -3.37 26.06
CA ALA A 167 -18.52 -2.01 26.16
C ALA A 167 -17.22 -1.77 25.34
N ALA A 168 -16.62 -2.82 24.77
CA ALA A 168 -15.33 -2.77 24.08
C ALA A 168 -15.42 -2.97 22.56
N ILE A 169 -16.63 -3.09 22.00
CA ILE A 169 -16.88 -3.31 20.57
C ILE A 169 -17.79 -2.21 20.00
N ALA A 170 -17.89 -2.16 18.67
CA ALA A 170 -18.86 -1.29 18.00
C ALA A 170 -20.29 -1.73 18.33
N THR A 171 -21.21 -0.78 18.42
CA THR A 171 -22.63 -1.07 18.62
C THR A 171 -23.23 -1.68 17.35
N VAL A 172 -24.41 -2.30 17.48
CA VAL A 172 -25.16 -2.78 16.31
C VAL A 172 -25.60 -1.59 15.44
N GLU A 173 -25.95 -0.47 16.06
CA GLU A 173 -26.29 0.79 15.41
C GLU A 173 -25.14 1.32 14.55
N ASP A 174 -23.90 1.31 15.06
CA ASP A 174 -22.71 1.72 14.28
C ASP A 174 -22.58 0.87 13.00
N VAL A 175 -22.89 -0.43 13.07
CA VAL A 175 -22.85 -1.33 11.90
C VAL A 175 -23.93 -0.97 10.89
N PHE A 176 -25.14 -0.65 11.33
CA PHE A 176 -26.22 -0.20 10.43
C PHE A 176 -25.90 1.15 9.77
N ASP A 177 -25.26 2.05 10.48
CA ASP A 177 -24.82 3.33 9.93
C ASP A 177 -23.76 3.13 8.84
N LEU A 178 -22.78 2.24 9.07
CA LEU A 178 -21.78 1.86 8.06
C LEU A 178 -22.39 1.18 6.83
N GLN A 179 -23.49 0.45 7.00
CA GLN A 179 -24.26 -0.15 5.90
C GLN A 179 -25.10 0.88 5.13
N GLY A 180 -25.24 2.10 5.64
CA GLY A 180 -26.07 3.14 5.02
C GLY A 180 -27.57 2.88 5.20
N MET A 181 -27.98 2.22 6.29
CA MET A 181 -29.38 1.82 6.50
C MET A 181 -30.36 3.01 6.53
N ALA A 182 -29.90 4.21 6.91
CA ALA A 182 -30.71 5.43 6.82
C ALA A 182 -31.20 5.68 5.38
N LYS A 183 -30.29 5.56 4.40
CA LYS A 183 -30.64 5.71 2.98
C LYS A 183 -31.61 4.61 2.52
N VAL A 184 -31.40 3.38 2.96
CA VAL A 184 -32.29 2.26 2.61
C VAL A 184 -33.71 2.55 3.09
N LYS A 185 -33.88 2.97 4.35
CA LYS A 185 -35.19 3.33 4.92
C LYS A 185 -35.86 4.49 4.18
N ASP A 186 -35.09 5.49 3.75
CA ASP A 186 -35.62 6.61 2.97
C ASP A 186 -36.06 6.17 1.57
N ASP A 187 -35.31 5.26 0.94
CA ASP A 187 -35.68 4.67 -0.34
C ASP A 187 -36.91 3.75 -0.20
N GLU A 188 -37.01 2.96 0.86
CA GLU A 188 -38.20 2.15 1.17
C GLU A 188 -39.45 3.02 1.28
N LYS A 189 -39.41 4.10 2.06
CA LYS A 189 -40.53 5.06 2.17
C LYS A 189 -40.94 5.64 0.82
N ARG A 190 -40.00 5.84 -0.10
CA ARG A 190 -40.24 6.44 -1.42
C ARG A 190 -40.79 5.44 -2.43
N PHE A 191 -40.29 4.21 -2.42
CA PHE A 191 -40.45 3.29 -3.54
C PHE A 191 -41.17 1.99 -3.19
N LEU A 192 -41.22 1.61 -1.91
CA LEU A 192 -41.96 0.42 -1.49
C LEU A 192 -43.45 0.78 -1.38
N ARG A 193 -44.27 0.16 -2.23
CA ARG A 193 -45.73 0.29 -2.27
C ARG A 193 -46.36 -1.10 -2.30
#